data_AF-A0A6B2LSA3-F1
#
_entry.id   AF-A0A6B2LSA3-F1
#
_cell.length_a   1.000
_cell.length_b   1.000
_cell.length_c   1.000
_cell.angle_alpha   90.00
_cell.angle_beta   90.00
_cell.angle_gamma   90.00
#
_symmetry.space_group_name_H-M   'P 1'
#
loop_
_entity.id
_entity.type
_entity.pdbx_description
1 polymer ?
#
loop_
_entity_poly.entity_id
_entity_poly.type
_entity_poly.pdbx_seq_one_letter_code
_entity_poly.pdbx_strand_id
1 'polypeptide(L)'
;MRDITFLVGDTKLHAHRLVLSTASEVFKKMLLGPFREGAQREVRIRDPHVTAPVFHDFLRYLYTRTIDLTPQNCFSLHSLADQYHVPLLRQASSAYLQTCISPSTA
;
A
#
# COMPACT_ATOMS: atom_id res chain seq x y z
N MET A 1 -3.90 -3.82 -19.36
CA MET A 1 -4.02 -5.27 -19.14
C MET A 1 -3.57 -5.55 -17.71
N ARG A 2 -4.48 -5.98 -16.82
CA ARG A 2 -4.17 -6.22 -15.41
C ARG A 2 -3.60 -7.64 -15.27
N ASP A 3 -2.37 -7.76 -14.79
CA ASP A 3 -1.55 -8.99 -14.80
C ASP A 3 -1.22 -9.52 -13.39
N ILE A 4 -1.79 -8.87 -12.37
CA ILE A 4 -1.75 -9.32 -10.98
C ILE A 4 -3.08 -8.99 -10.26
N THR A 5 -3.48 -9.89 -9.37
CA THR A 5 -4.65 -9.73 -8.49
C THR A 5 -4.22 -9.87 -7.03
N PHE A 6 -4.64 -8.96 -6.17
CA PHE A 6 -4.45 -9.04 -4.73
C PHE A 6 -5.74 -9.52 -4.06
N LEU A 7 -5.64 -10.52 -3.19
CA LEU A 7 -6.72 -10.96 -2.33
C LEU A 7 -6.57 -10.30 -0.95
N VAL A 8 -7.53 -9.46 -0.57
CA VAL A 8 -7.58 -8.80 0.75
C VAL A 8 -8.89 -9.20 1.42
N GLY A 9 -8.79 -10.13 2.38
CA GLY A 9 -9.97 -10.87 2.84
C GLY A 9 -10.63 -11.61 1.67
N ASP A 10 -11.92 -11.34 1.45
CA ASP A 10 -12.71 -11.90 0.35
C ASP A 10 -12.76 -11.00 -0.89
N THR A 11 -12.07 -9.85 -0.85
CA THR A 11 -12.08 -8.88 -1.95
C THR A 11 -10.90 -9.11 -2.90
N LYS A 12 -11.18 -9.05 -4.21
CA LYS A 12 -10.17 -9.11 -5.26
C LYS A 12 -9.86 -7.71 -5.81
N LEU A 13 -8.59 -7.32 -5.80
CA LEU A 13 -8.12 -6.03 -6.33
C LEU A 13 -7.14 -6.28 -7.47
N HIS A 14 -7.47 -5.81 -8.67
CA HIS A 14 -6.64 -6.03 -9.85
C HIS A 14 -5.70 -4.85 -10.10
N ALA A 15 -4.44 -5.14 -10.45
CA ALA A 15 -3.42 -4.13 -10.67
C ALA A 15 -2.46 -4.51 -11.82
N HIS A 16 -1.42 -3.70 -12.02
CA HIS A 16 -0.41 -3.83 -13.06
C HIS A 16 0.96 -3.99 -12.40
N ARG A 17 1.64 -5.12 -12.61
CA ARG A 17 2.96 -5.40 -12.02
C ARG A 17 3.96 -4.30 -12.31
N LEU A 18 3.99 -3.83 -13.55
CA LEU A 18 4.96 -2.83 -13.99
C LEU A 18 4.79 -1.53 -13.20
N VAL A 19 3.57 -1.00 -13.09
CA VAL A 19 3.29 0.24 -12.35
C VAL A 19 3.71 0.09 -10.89
N LEU A 20 3.29 -1.00 -10.23
CA LEU A 20 3.63 -1.24 -8.82
C LEU A 20 5.14 -1.37 -8.61
N SER A 21 5.84 -2.06 -9.52
CA SER A 21 7.29 -2.25 -9.48
C SER A 21 8.06 -0.95 -9.69
N THR A 22 7.52 0.00 -10.46
CA THR A 22 8.14 1.33 -10.59
C THR A 22 7.96 2.19 -9.35
N ALA A 23 6.89 1.96 -8.59
CA ALA A 23 6.55 2.76 -7.42
C ALA A 23 7.12 2.20 -6.10
N SER A 24 7.50 0.92 -6.08
CA SER A 24 7.99 0.21 -4.89
C SER A 24 9.04 -0.83 -5.26
N GLU A 25 10.22 -0.73 -4.66
CA GLU A 25 11.29 -1.72 -4.82
C GLU A 25 10.92 -3.08 -4.21
N VAL A 26 10.04 -3.10 -3.21
CA VAL A 26 9.51 -4.34 -2.63
C VAL A 26 8.60 -5.03 -3.64
N PHE A 27 7.67 -4.30 -4.27
CA PHE A 27 6.85 -4.87 -5.34
C PHE A 27 7.69 -5.30 -6.54
N LYS A 28 8.73 -4.56 -6.90
CA LYS A 28 9.64 -4.95 -7.98
C LYS A 28 10.30 -6.30 -7.70
N LYS A 29 10.86 -6.49 -6.50
CA LYS A 29 11.45 -7.76 -6.08
C LYS A 29 10.39 -8.87 -6.03
N MET A 30 9.24 -8.60 -5.45
CA MET A 30 8.17 -9.59 -5.27
C MET A 30 7.54 -10.04 -6.60
N LEU A 31 7.29 -9.10 -7.52
CA LEU A 31 6.48 -9.35 -8.72
C LEU A 31 7.29 -9.59 -10.00
N LEU A 32 8.54 -9.11 -10.05
CA LEU A 32 9.44 -9.27 -11.21
C LEU A 32 10.72 -10.02 -10.86
N GLY A 33 10.98 -10.27 -9.58
CA GLY A 33 12.12 -11.07 -9.14
C GLY A 33 11.88 -12.58 -9.27
N PRO A 34 12.88 -13.40 -8.92
CA PRO A 34 12.83 -14.86 -9.04
C PRO A 34 11.95 -15.53 -7.98
N PHE A 35 11.25 -14.76 -7.14
CA PHE A 35 10.41 -15.28 -6.07
C PHE A 35 9.12 -15.91 -6.64
N ARG A 36 8.47 -16.76 -5.84
CA ARG A 36 7.27 -17.52 -6.26
C ARG A 36 6.16 -16.58 -6.73
N GLU A 37 6.01 -15.43 -6.07
CA GLU A 37 5.06 -14.36 -6.37
C GLU A 37 5.29 -13.73 -7.76
N GLY A 38 6.52 -13.79 -8.27
CA GLY A 38 6.88 -13.37 -9.62
C GLY A 38 6.17 -14.18 -10.70
N ALA A 39 5.93 -15.48 -10.45
CA ALA A 39 5.19 -16.37 -11.33
C ALA A 39 3.68 -16.45 -11.02
N GLN A 40 3.23 -15.96 -9.86
CA GLN A 40 1.84 -16.07 -9.42
C GLN A 40 0.98 -14.92 -9.88
N ARG A 41 -0.14 -15.19 -10.56
CA ARG A 41 -1.12 -14.15 -10.96
C ARG A 41 -1.96 -13.59 -9.80
N GLU A 42 -1.86 -14.20 -8.62
CA GLU A 42 -2.64 -13.84 -7.45
C GLU A 42 -1.76 -13.82 -6.19
N VAL A 43 -1.86 -12.75 -5.40
CA VAL A 43 -1.10 -12.55 -4.14
C VAL A 43 -2.09 -12.28 -3.02
N ARG A 44 -2.00 -13.04 -1.91
CA ARG A 44 -2.89 -12.85 -0.75
C ARG A 44 -2.24 -11.93 0.28
N ILE A 45 -2.92 -10.84 0.61
CA ILE A 45 -2.57 -9.96 1.72
C ILE A 45 -3.07 -10.61 3.01
N ARG A 46 -2.14 -10.92 3.91
CA ARG A 46 -2.41 -11.66 5.15
C ARG A 46 -2.45 -10.78 6.41
N ASP A 47 -2.11 -9.51 6.27
CA ASP A 47 -2.13 -8.57 7.39
C ASP A 47 -3.58 -8.31 7.82
N PRO A 48 -3.98 -8.69 9.05
CA PRO A 48 -5.35 -8.50 9.53
C PRO A 48 -5.70 -7.02 9.76
N HIS A 49 -4.72 -6.13 9.84
CA HIS A 49 -4.91 -4.69 10.01
C HIS A 49 -5.06 -3.93 8.69
N VAL A 50 -4.97 -4.64 7.55
CA VAL A 50 -5.12 -4.09 6.21
C VAL A 50 -6.46 -4.52 5.62
N THR A 51 -7.38 -3.57 5.54
CA THR A 51 -8.69 -3.77 4.90
C THR A 51 -8.61 -3.55 3.38
N ALA A 52 -9.56 -4.10 2.64
CA ALA A 52 -9.61 -3.91 1.19
C ALA A 52 -9.69 -2.42 0.76
N PRO A 53 -10.47 -1.54 1.42
CA PRO A 53 -10.47 -0.10 1.12
C PRO A 53 -9.09 0.54 1.32
N VAL A 54 -8.42 0.25 2.45
CA VAL A 54 -7.08 0.80 2.74
C VAL A 54 -6.06 0.33 1.70
N PHE A 55 -6.08 -0.96 1.36
CA PHE A 55 -5.16 -1.49 0.34
C PHE A 55 -5.46 -0.92 -1.04
N HIS A 56 -6.74 -0.70 -1.36
CA HIS A 56 -7.15 -0.02 -2.59
C HIS A 56 -6.65 1.43 -2.63
N ASP A 57 -6.75 2.18 -1.54
CA ASP A 57 -6.22 3.55 -1.44
C ASP A 57 -4.69 3.58 -1.59
N PHE A 58 -3.99 2.62 -0.97
CA PHE A 58 -2.56 2.42 -1.15
C PHE A 58 -2.21 2.16 -2.62
N LEU A 59 -2.90 1.22 -3.27
CA LEU A 59 -2.71 0.97 -4.70
C LEU A 59 -2.97 2.23 -5.51
N ARG A 60 -4.07 2.94 -5.28
CA ARG A 60 -4.42 4.19 -5.99
C ARG A 60 -3.28 5.20 -5.89
N TYR A 61 -2.73 5.41 -4.70
CA TYR A 61 -1.59 6.31 -4.50
C TYR A 61 -0.39 5.95 -5.38
N LEU A 62 -0.09 4.66 -5.59
CA LEU A 62 1.01 4.25 -6.47
C LEU A 62 0.78 4.62 -7.94
N TYR A 63 -0.49 4.73 -8.38
CA TYR A 63 -0.83 5.21 -9.72
C TYR A 63 -0.86 6.75 -9.81
N THR A 64 -1.46 7.41 -8.83
CA THR A 64 -1.84 8.84 -8.97
C THR A 64 -0.94 9.79 -8.19
N ARG A 65 -0.15 9.27 -7.23
CA ARG A 65 0.61 10.04 -6.23
C ARG A 65 -0.26 10.95 -5.36
N THR A 66 -1.55 10.68 -5.29
CA THR A 66 -2.54 11.42 -4.48
C THR A 66 -3.24 10.48 -3.52
N ILE A 67 -3.51 10.95 -2.30
CA ILE A 67 -4.24 10.19 -1.27
C ILE A 67 -4.89 11.13 -0.27
N ASP A 68 -6.06 10.74 0.23
CA ASP A 68 -6.75 11.42 1.32
C ASP A 68 -6.46 10.67 2.62
N LEU A 69 -5.67 11.29 3.49
CA LEU A 69 -5.35 10.73 4.80
C LEU A 69 -6.45 11.08 5.80
N THR A 70 -6.93 10.06 6.50
CA THR A 70 -7.94 10.15 7.55
C THR A 70 -7.43 9.48 8.82
N PRO A 71 -7.96 9.80 10.01
CA PRO A 71 -7.55 9.13 11.24
C PRO A 71 -7.74 7.62 11.21
N GLN A 72 -8.70 7.13 10.41
CA GLN A 72 -9.03 5.71 10.29
C GLN A 72 -8.09 4.95 9.34
N ASN A 73 -7.56 5.59 8.29
CA ASN A 73 -6.70 4.91 7.31
C ASN A 73 -5.20 5.19 7.51
N CYS A 74 -4.84 6.27 8.20
CA CYS A 74 -3.48 6.79 8.19
C CYS A 74 -2.46 5.81 8.78
N PHE A 75 -2.80 5.14 9.88
CA PHE A 75 -1.92 4.15 10.50
C PHE A 75 -1.65 2.95 9.57
N SER A 76 -2.70 2.36 8.99
CA SER A 76 -2.54 1.23 8.08
C SER A 76 -1.82 1.63 6.79
N LEU A 77 -2.07 2.84 6.26
CA LEU A 77 -1.34 3.39 5.12
C LEU A 77 0.13 3.67 5.44
N HIS A 78 0.44 4.12 6.66
CA HIS A 78 1.81 4.28 7.12
C HIS A 78 2.54 2.93 7.16
N SER A 79 1.90 1.92 7.75
CA SER A 79 2.43 0.55 7.82
C SER A 79 2.70 -0.01 6.41
N LEU A 80 1.75 0.13 5.48
CA LEU A 80 1.94 -0.29 4.09
C LEU A 80 3.05 0.50 3.40
N ALA A 81 3.13 1.80 3.61
CA ALA A 81 4.16 2.64 3.01
C ALA A 81 5.56 2.26 3.50
N ASP A 82 5.71 1.89 4.78
CA ASP A 82 6.95 1.37 5.31
C ASP A 82 7.23 -0.04 4.76
N GLN A 83 6.28 -0.98 4.86
CA GLN A 83 6.43 -2.35 4.38
C GLN A 83 6.82 -2.46 2.90
N TYR A 84 6.23 -1.62 2.04
CA TYR A 84 6.48 -1.62 0.61
C TYR A 84 7.50 -0.56 0.18
N HIS A 85 8.21 0.09 1.11
CA HIS A 85 9.21 1.13 0.85
C HIS A 85 8.72 2.21 -0.12
N VAL A 86 7.69 2.96 0.28
CA VAL A 86 7.10 4.09 -0.46
C VAL A 86 7.35 5.38 0.34
N PRO A 87 8.53 6.02 0.19
CA PRO A 87 9.00 7.03 1.15
C PRO A 87 8.10 8.26 1.28
N LEU A 88 7.55 8.73 0.16
CA LEU A 88 6.70 9.92 0.14
C LEU A 88 5.37 9.70 0.88
N LEU A 89 4.75 8.52 0.72
CA LEU A 89 3.55 8.17 1.46
C LEU A 89 3.86 7.97 2.96
N ARG A 90 5.00 7.36 3.26
CA ARG A 90 5.46 7.16 4.65
C ARG A 90 5.65 8.50 5.35
N GLN A 91 6.27 9.48 4.67
CA GLN A 91 6.47 10.82 5.20
C GLN A 91 5.13 11.55 5.40
N ALA A 92 4.24 11.53 4.41
CA ALA A 92 2.94 12.18 4.49
C ALA A 92 2.07 11.61 5.63
N SER A 93 2.00 10.28 5.73
CA SER A 93 1.28 9.60 6.81
C SER A 93 1.92 9.83 8.19
N SER A 94 3.24 9.85 8.28
CA SER A 94 3.95 10.16 9.53
C SER A 94 3.65 11.58 10.02
N ALA A 95 3.71 12.58 9.13
CA ALA A 95 3.38 13.95 9.46
C ALA A 95 1.93 14.07 9.96
N TYR A 96 0.98 13.39 9.29
CA TYR A 96 -0.42 13.36 9.73
C TYR A 96 -0.57 12.73 11.12
N LEU A 97 0.05 11.57 11.37
CA LEU A 97 0.01 10.91 12.68
C LEU A 97 0.57 11.80 13.79
N GLN A 98 1.65 12.54 13.52
CA GLN A 98 2.22 13.49 14.49
C GLN A 98 1.23 14.60 14.86
N THR A 99 0.46 15.13 13.90
CA THR A 99 -0.57 16.15 14.18
C THR A 99 -1.72 15.63 15.02
N CYS A 100 -2.03 14.33 14.96
CA CYS A 100 -3.06 13.71 15.79
C CYS A 100 -2.58 13.41 17.22
N ILE A 101 -1.27 13.25 17.42
CA ILE A 101 -0.68 12.84 18.71
C ILE A 101 -0.17 14.06 19.50
N SER A 102 0.16 15.17 18.84
CA SER A 102 0.45 16.42 19.54
C SER A 102 -0.80 16.83 20.34
N PRO A 103 -0.75 16.83 21.70
CA PRO A 103 -1.85 17.36 22.47
C PRO A 103 -2.02 18.81 22.02
N SER A 104 -3.26 19.19 21.74
CA SER A 104 -3.62 20.61 21.71
C SER A 104 -3.31 21.17 23.09
N THR A 105 -2.08 21.64 23.30
CA THR A 105 -1.75 22.53 24.41
C THR A 105 -2.43 23.85 24.10
N ALA A 106 -3.69 23.96 24.52
CA ALA A 106 -4.44 25.18 24.69
C ALA A 106 -4.84 25.26 26.17
#